data_AF-A0A0C5BVH2-F1
#
_entry.id   AF-A0A0C5BVH2-F1
#
_cell.length_a   1.000
_cell.length_b   1.000
_cell.length_c   1.000
_cell.angle_alpha   90.00
_cell.angle_beta   90.00
_cell.angle_gamma   90.00
#
_symmetry.space_group_name_H-M   'P 1'
#
loop_
_entity.id
_entity.type
_entity.pdbx_description
1 polymer ?
#
loop_
_entity_poly.entity_id
_entity_poly.type
_entity_poly.pdbx_seq_one_letter_code
_entity_poly.pdbx_strand_id
1 'polypeptide(L)'
;MDTAFVLINCEPGKEPSIIQKLHEIKNITDVQGTYGIYDIVARIDSDDKSQLENIISDQIRKLDNVNSTLTLIPTEPAEGLADLIPDIIPDVIPEQKKPLEEQDSISDEEDVDEDYEDTTN
;
A
#
# COMPACT_ATOMS: atom_id res chain seq x y z
N MET A 1 -6.52 1.61 -25.96
CA MET A 1 -6.15 1.36 -24.56
C MET A 1 -6.51 -0.08 -24.27
N ASP A 2 -5.49 -0.92 -24.19
CA ASP A 2 -5.56 -2.35 -23.91
C ASP A 2 -5.33 -2.58 -22.42
N THR A 3 -6.14 -3.44 -21.83
CA THR A 3 -6.05 -3.83 -20.42
C THR A 3 -5.63 -5.29 -20.32
N ALA A 4 -4.87 -5.64 -19.29
CA ALA A 4 -4.68 -7.02 -18.88
C ALA A 4 -4.62 -7.14 -17.37
N PHE A 5 -5.04 -8.31 -16.89
CA PHE A 5 -4.89 -8.71 -15.50
C PHE A 5 -3.80 -9.77 -15.41
N VAL A 6 -2.89 -9.60 -14.46
CA VAL A 6 -1.81 -10.56 -14.21
C VAL A 6 -1.98 -11.10 -12.81
N LEU A 7 -2.22 -12.40 -12.73
CA LEU A 7 -2.24 -13.17 -11.49
C LEU A 7 -0.83 -13.70 -11.24
N ILE A 8 -0.31 -13.50 -10.04
CA ILE A 8 1.09 -13.77 -9.70
C ILE A 8 1.14 -14.70 -8.48
N ASN A 9 1.95 -15.73 -8.61
CA ASN A 9 2.42 -16.55 -7.48
C ASN A 9 3.84 -16.16 -7.14
N CYS A 10 4.13 -16.05 -5.85
CA CYS A 10 5.44 -15.67 -5.35
C CYS A 10 5.89 -16.56 -4.17
N GLU A 11 7.08 -16.29 -3.66
CA GLU A 11 7.54 -16.98 -2.45
C GLU A 11 6.78 -16.49 -1.21
N PRO A 12 6.43 -17.39 -0.27
CA PRO A 12 5.70 -17.01 0.94
C PRO A 12 6.39 -15.90 1.73
N GLY A 13 5.65 -14.86 2.09
CA GLY A 13 6.15 -13.71 2.85
C GLY A 13 6.90 -12.67 2.01
N LYS A 14 6.97 -12.83 0.68
CA LYS A 14 7.55 -11.86 -0.26
C LYS A 14 6.51 -11.01 -0.98
N GLU A 15 5.22 -11.30 -0.78
CA GLU A 15 4.09 -10.62 -1.39
C GLU A 15 4.19 -9.09 -1.20
N PRO A 16 4.41 -8.55 0.02
CA PRO A 16 4.45 -7.10 0.23
C PRO A 16 5.57 -6.41 -0.55
N SER A 17 6.74 -7.06 -0.67
CA SER A 17 7.88 -6.51 -1.41
C SER A 17 7.62 -6.45 -2.90
N ILE A 18 6.97 -7.49 -3.44
CA ILE A 18 6.61 -7.54 -4.86
C ILE A 18 5.53 -6.50 -5.15
N ILE A 19 4.50 -6.39 -4.31
CA ILE A 19 3.44 -5.37 -4.45
C ILE A 19 4.04 -3.96 -4.51
N GLN A 20 4.99 -3.64 -3.61
CA GLN A 20 5.67 -2.35 -3.64
C GLN A 20 6.40 -2.10 -4.98
N LYS A 21 7.15 -3.09 -5.47
CA LYS A 21 7.84 -2.98 -6.77
C LYS A 21 6.86 -2.83 -7.94
N LEU A 22 5.71 -3.51 -7.89
CA LEU A 22 4.68 -3.41 -8.93
C LEU A 22 4.06 -2.01 -8.97
N HIS A 23 3.86 -1.35 -7.82
CA HIS A 23 3.38 0.04 -7.78
C HIS A 23 4.35 1.05 -8.40
N GLU A 24 5.65 0.75 -8.46
CA GLU A 24 6.65 1.61 -9.09
C GLU A 24 6.67 1.48 -10.62
N ILE A 25 6.08 0.42 -11.17
CA ILE A 25 6.06 0.18 -12.62
C ILE A 25 5.00 1.06 -13.29
N LYS A 26 5.45 1.90 -14.23
CA LYS A 26 4.57 2.67 -15.09
C LYS A 26 3.60 1.73 -15.84
N ASN A 27 2.33 2.12 -15.94
CA ASN A 27 1.22 1.39 -16.58
C ASN A 27 0.52 0.33 -15.71
N ILE A 28 1.04 0.02 -14.51
CA ILE A 28 0.28 -0.75 -13.53
C ILE A 28 -0.68 0.19 -12.80
N THR A 29 -1.98 -0.02 -12.96
CA THR A 29 -3.03 0.89 -12.45
C THR A 29 -3.64 0.42 -11.15
N ASP A 30 -3.56 -0.88 -10.84
CA ASP A 30 -3.98 -1.42 -9.55
C ASP A 30 -3.19 -2.69 -9.21
N VAL A 31 -2.91 -2.91 -7.93
CA VAL A 31 -2.24 -4.11 -7.41
C VAL A 31 -2.82 -4.46 -6.06
N GLN A 32 -3.24 -5.72 -5.91
CA GLN A 32 -3.81 -6.21 -4.66
C GLN A 32 -3.25 -7.58 -4.31
N GLY A 33 -2.94 -7.79 -3.03
CA GLY A 33 -2.72 -9.11 -2.48
C GLY A 33 -4.04 -9.86 -2.32
N THR A 34 -4.04 -11.16 -2.58
CA THR A 34 -5.25 -11.99 -2.51
C THR A 34 -5.06 -13.21 -1.63
N TYR A 35 -6.17 -13.63 -1.01
CA TYR A 35 -6.27 -14.95 -0.40
C TYR A 35 -6.87 -15.91 -1.42
N GLY A 36 -6.05 -16.81 -1.96
CA GLY A 36 -6.49 -17.76 -2.98
C GLY A 36 -5.37 -18.65 -3.48
N ILE A 37 -5.54 -19.19 -4.69
CA ILE A 37 -4.49 -19.95 -5.39
C ILE A 37 -3.42 -19.05 -6.02
N TYR A 38 -3.65 -17.73 -5.99
CA TYR A 38 -2.72 -16.70 -6.40
C TYR A 38 -2.53 -15.73 -5.23
N ASP A 39 -1.33 -15.17 -5.15
CA ASP A 39 -0.94 -14.28 -4.05
C ASP A 39 -1.20 -12.82 -4.37
N ILE A 40 -1.07 -12.43 -5.66
CA ILE A 40 -1.21 -11.03 -6.11
C ILE A 40 -1.96 -10.97 -7.43
N VAL A 41 -2.80 -9.93 -7.58
CA VAL A 41 -3.46 -9.54 -8.82
C VAL A 41 -3.01 -8.13 -9.19
N ALA A 42 -2.55 -7.93 -10.43
CA ALA A 42 -2.18 -6.63 -10.96
C ALA A 42 -2.97 -6.31 -12.22
N ARG A 43 -3.48 -5.07 -12.34
CA ARG A 43 -4.08 -4.53 -13.55
C ARG A 43 -3.07 -3.66 -14.29
N ILE A 44 -2.92 -3.91 -15.59
CA ILE A 44 -2.05 -3.16 -16.48
C ILE A 44 -2.91 -2.51 -17.54
N ASP A 45 -2.75 -1.20 -17.73
CA ASP A 45 -3.41 -0.46 -18.80
C ASP A 45 -2.34 0.20 -19.69
N SER A 46 -2.41 -0.04 -20.99
CA SER A 46 -1.43 0.43 -21.97
C SER A 46 -2.13 0.89 -23.24
N ASP A 47 -1.54 1.84 -23.96
CA ASP A 47 -2.05 2.22 -25.28
C ASP A 47 -1.62 1.25 -26.39
N ASP A 48 -0.64 0.40 -26.08
CA ASP A 48 0.00 -0.52 -27.02
C ASP A 48 0.11 -1.93 -26.40
N LYS A 49 -0.34 -2.93 -27.16
CA LYS A 49 -0.27 -4.35 -26.78
C LYS A 49 1.15 -4.88 -26.60
N SER A 50 2.10 -4.48 -27.44
CA SER A 50 3.51 -4.86 -27.31
C SER A 50 4.12 -4.29 -26.04
N GLN A 51 3.73 -3.07 -25.64
CA GLN A 51 4.14 -2.52 -24.35
C GLN A 51 3.63 -3.37 -23.18
N LEU A 52 2.38 -3.87 -23.27
CA LEU A 52 1.80 -4.75 -22.26
C LEU A 52 2.57 -6.08 -22.15
N GLU A 53 2.88 -6.71 -23.28
CA GLU A 53 3.69 -7.94 -23.33
C GLU A 53 5.10 -7.73 -22.74
N ASN A 54 5.71 -6.57 -23.00
CA ASN A 54 7.01 -6.20 -22.45
C ASN A 54 6.95 -5.98 -20.94
N ILE A 55 5.95 -5.28 -20.42
CA ILE A 55 5.78 -5.10 -18.96
C ILE A 55 5.69 -6.47 -18.26
N ILE A 56 4.91 -7.39 -18.80
CA ILE A 56 4.75 -8.72 -18.22
C ILE A 56 6.06 -9.51 -18.26
N SER A 57 6.70 -9.54 -19.43
CA SER A 57 7.86 -10.42 -19.66
C SER A 57 9.16 -9.87 -19.08
N ASP A 58 9.36 -8.56 -19.14
CA ASP A 58 10.62 -7.91 -18.76
C ASP A 58 10.58 -7.24 -17.40
N GLN A 59 9.40 -6.92 -16.88
CA GLN A 59 9.30 -6.29 -15.56
C GLN A 59 8.74 -7.29 -14.56
N ILE A 60 7.51 -7.78 -14.74
CA ILE A 60 6.84 -8.64 -13.75
C ILE A 60 7.53 -10.00 -13.60
N ARG A 61 7.73 -10.74 -14.69
CA ARG A 61 8.32 -12.09 -14.63
C ARG A 61 9.80 -12.11 -14.26
N LYS A 62 10.46 -10.95 -14.26
CA LYS A 62 11.87 -10.80 -13.85
C LYS A 62 12.02 -10.31 -12.41
N LEU A 63 10.93 -9.97 -11.72
CA LEU A 63 11.00 -9.64 -10.30
C LEU A 63 11.45 -10.86 -9.50
N ASP A 64 12.39 -10.64 -8.58
CA ASP A 64 12.81 -11.68 -7.64
C ASP A 64 11.61 -12.22 -6.86
N ASN A 65 11.64 -13.51 -6.57
CA ASN A 65 10.62 -14.25 -5.81
C ASN A 65 9.28 -14.41 -6.54
N VAL A 66 9.17 -14.06 -7.82
CA VAL A 66 8.01 -14.42 -8.66
C VAL A 66 8.20 -15.85 -9.18
N ASN A 67 7.28 -16.74 -8.83
CA ASN A 67 7.32 -18.16 -9.21
C ASN A 67 6.60 -18.43 -10.53
N SER A 68 5.42 -17.83 -10.71
CA SER A 68 4.64 -17.99 -11.94
C SER A 68 3.65 -16.84 -12.13
N THR A 69 3.20 -16.67 -13.37
CA THR A 69 2.20 -15.66 -13.73
C THR A 69 1.16 -16.25 -14.67
N LEU A 70 -0.09 -15.80 -14.54
CA LEU A 70 -1.16 -16.05 -15.50
C LEU A 70 -1.70 -14.70 -15.97
N THR A 71 -1.72 -14.50 -17.29
CA THR A 71 -2.21 -13.27 -17.90
C THR A 71 -3.61 -13.49 -18.46
N LEU A 72 -4.54 -12.62 -18.07
CA LEU A 72 -5.91 -12.58 -18.56
C LEU A 72 -6.08 -11.29 -19.38
N ILE A 73 -6.31 -11.45 -20.68
CA ILE A 73 -6.65 -10.34 -21.57
C ILE A 73 -8.18 -10.30 -21.67
N PRO A 74 -8.85 -9.23 -21.21
CA PRO A 74 -10.29 -9.09 -21.32
C PRO A 74 -10.73 -9.11 -22.79
N THR A 75 -11.86 -9.76 -23.07
CA THR A 75 -12.49 -9.71 -24.39
C THR A 75 -13.19 -8.38 -24.65
N GLU A 76 -13.58 -7.68 -23.58
CA GLU A 76 -14.24 -6.39 -23.58
C GLU A 76 -13.58 -5.48 -22.53
N PRO A 77 -13.50 -4.16 -22.78
CA PRO A 77 -12.90 -3.22 -21.85
C PRO A 77 -13.65 -3.20 -20.51
N ALA A 78 -12.91 -3.05 -19.41
CA ALA A 78 -13.40 -3.18 -18.05
C ALA A 78 -14.24 -1.99 -17.55
N GLU A 79 -15.06 -1.39 -18.41
CA GLU A 79 -15.90 -0.23 -18.08
C GLU A 79 -16.98 -0.56 -17.05
N GLY A 80 -17.40 -1.83 -16.92
CA GLY A 80 -18.46 -2.26 -16.00
C GLY A 80 -18.03 -2.84 -14.65
N LEU A 81 -16.72 -2.93 -14.36
CA LEU A 81 -16.27 -3.50 -13.07
C LEU A 81 -16.23 -2.48 -11.93
N ALA A 82 -16.05 -1.19 -12.25
CA ALA A 82 -16.00 -0.12 -11.26
C ALA A 82 -17.33 0.05 -10.51
N ASP A 83 -18.46 -0.26 -11.15
CA ASP A 83 -19.79 -0.19 -10.55
C ASP A 83 -20.08 -1.32 -9.54
N LEU A 84 -19.24 -2.37 -9.50
CA LEU A 84 -19.44 -3.55 -8.66
C LEU A 84 -18.67 -3.49 -7.32
N ILE A 85 -17.79 -2.51 -7.14
CA ILE A 85 -17.13 -2.26 -5.86
C ILE A 85 -17.88 -1.10 -5.19
N PRO A 86 -18.82 -1.34 -4.26
CA PRO A 86 -19.32 -0.24 -3.44
C PRO A 86 -18.12 0.36 -2.71
N ASP A 87 -18.02 1.68 -2.72
CA ASP A 87 -17.15 2.45 -1.83
C ASP A 87 -17.40 1.99 -0.39
N ILE A 88 -16.61 1.03 0.11
CA ILE A 88 -16.52 0.74 1.53
C ILE A 88 -15.62 1.84 2.10
N ILE A 89 -16.13 3.07 2.10
CA ILE A 89 -15.65 4.12 2.97
C ILE A 89 -16.26 3.77 4.34
N PRO A 90 -15.47 3.39 5.36
CA PRO A 90 -16.00 3.35 6.69
C PRO A 90 -16.36 4.77 7.09
N ASP A 91 -17.66 5.07 7.09
CA ASP A 91 -18.21 6.06 8.00
C ASP A 91 -17.72 5.71 9.43
N VAL A 92 -17.41 6.73 10.24
CA VAL A 92 -17.11 6.73 11.70
C VAL A 92 -15.60 6.74 12.02
N ILE A 93 -14.94 7.80 12.55
CA ILE A 93 -15.32 8.85 13.54
C ILE A 93 -14.63 10.20 13.22
N PRO A 94 -15.29 11.37 13.42
CA PRO A 94 -14.73 12.71 13.25
C PRO A 94 -13.56 13.02 14.20
N GLU A 95 -12.67 13.91 13.75
CA GLU A 95 -11.55 14.51 14.49
C GLU A 95 -11.83 14.68 15.99
N GLN A 96 -11.01 14.06 16.85
CA GLN A 96 -10.95 14.45 18.25
C GLN A 96 -10.47 15.91 18.32
N LYS A 97 -11.38 16.80 18.71
CA LYS A 97 -11.10 18.15 19.18
C LYS A 97 -9.89 18.11 20.11
N LYS A 98 -8.82 18.77 19.69
CA LYS A 98 -7.71 19.22 20.52
C LYS A 98 -8.30 19.96 21.75
N PRO A 99 -8.14 19.48 22.99
CA PRO A 99 -8.56 20.26 24.15
C PRO A 99 -7.57 21.42 24.37
N LEU A 100 -8.15 22.53 24.81
CA LEU A 100 -7.61 23.88 24.82
C LEU A 100 -6.32 24.04 25.64
N GLU A 101 -5.45 24.93 25.18
CA GLU A 101 -4.47 25.59 26.05
C GLU A 101 -5.24 26.36 27.14
N GLU A 102 -5.14 25.92 28.38
CA GLU A 102 -5.38 26.79 29.53
C GLU A 102 -4.03 27.39 29.93
N GLN A 103 -3.79 28.62 29.45
CA GLN A 103 -2.80 29.49 30.06
C GLN A 103 -3.45 30.27 31.20
N ASP A 104 -2.70 30.26 32.30
CA ASP A 104 -2.47 31.32 33.26
C ASP A 104 -3.20 31.35 34.60
N SER A 105 -2.31 31.61 35.58
CA SER A 105 -2.48 32.19 36.91
C SER A 105 -2.89 31.20 38.02
N ILE A 106 -2.22 31.12 39.16
CA ILE A 106 -1.38 32.11 39.86
C ILE A 106 -0.60 31.40 40.99
N SER A 107 0.64 31.87 41.24
CA SER A 107 1.34 32.10 42.53
C SER A 107 1.29 31.02 43.66
N ASP A 108 2.30 30.70 44.45
CA ASP A 108 3.49 31.39 44.97
C ASP A 108 4.53 30.33 45.40
N GLU A 109 5.78 30.79 45.45
CA GLU A 109 6.95 30.39 46.26
C GLU A 109 6.82 29.20 47.25
N GLU A 110 7.84 28.32 47.25
CA GLU A 110 8.75 28.20 48.40
C GLU A 110 10.04 27.48 47.98
N ASP A 111 11.16 28.20 48.16
CA ASP A 111 12.53 27.70 48.09
C ASP A 111 12.79 26.69 49.22
N VAL A 112 13.36 25.53 48.88
CA VAL A 112 14.25 24.82 49.81
C VAL A 112 15.42 24.24 49.01
N ASP A 113 16.56 24.92 49.12
CA ASP A 113 17.88 24.36 48.88
C ASP A 113 18.09 23.13 49.78
N GLU A 114 18.53 21.99 49.23
CA GLU A 114 19.32 21.02 50.01
C GLU A 114 20.21 20.18 49.08
N ASP A 115 21.39 20.74 48.88
CA ASP A 115 22.72 20.13 48.79
C ASP A 115 22.92 18.75 48.11
N TYR A 116 23.78 18.81 47.09
CA TYR A 116 24.57 17.70 46.58
C TYR A 116 25.45 17.09 47.67
N GLU A 117 25.33 15.78 47.91
CA GLU A 117 26.49 14.96 48.22
C GLU A 117 26.57 13.74 47.29
N ASP A 118 27.50 13.86 46.36
CA ASP A 118 28.22 12.79 45.70
C ASP A 118 28.95 11.95 46.75
N THR A 119 28.58 10.69 46.94
CA THR A 119 29.57 9.65 47.29
C THR A 119 29.25 8.32 46.62
N THR A 120 30.17 7.95 45.74
CA THR A 120 30.52 6.61 45.32
C THR A 120 30.66 5.66 46.50
N ASN A 121 30.05 4.47 46.42
CA ASN A 121 30.76 3.19 46.60
C ASN A 121 29.96 2.02 46.00
#